data_AF-A0A397CP55-F1
#
_entry.id   AF-A0A397CP55-F1
#
_cell.length_a   1.000
_cell.length_b   1.000
_cell.length_c   1.000
_cell.angle_alpha   90.00
_cell.angle_beta   90.00
_cell.angle_gamma   90.00
#
_symmetry.space_group_name_H-M   'P 1'
#
loop_
_entity.id
_entity.type
_entity.pdbx_description
1 polymer ?
#
loop_
_entity_poly.entity_id
_entity_poly.type
_entity_poly.pdbx_seq_one_letter_code
_entity_poly.pdbx_strand_id
1 'polypeptide(L)'
;MMGSRAAEYEQPEAADEYDGGDGAHLQGPCGISALEQSGVNASDINKLKEAGFHTVDAIAMATKRQLIGIKGITEAKADKMLKASREMVNVGFTTAADVMQSRKDLITLTTGSSALDELLRGGFETGSITELFGEFRTGKTQLCHQLCVTCQLPVDKGGGEGKALFIDTEGTFRPQRLVAIAERYGLDGDSVLDNVAFARAYNSEHQMQLLSQASAMMAESRYALVVVDSATALFLRALTRMADEFGVAVVITNQV
;
A
#
# COMPACT_ATOMS: atom_id res chain seq x y z
N MET A 1 41.86 -40.24 -29.05
CA MET A 1 41.61 -39.29 -27.94
C MET A 1 40.63 -38.25 -28.44
N MET A 2 39.47 -38.18 -27.80
CA MET A 2 38.48 -37.09 -27.71
C MET A 2 37.10 -37.74 -27.65
N GLY A 3 36.72 -38.08 -26.41
CA GLY A 3 35.38 -38.56 -26.09
C GLY A 3 34.42 -37.38 -26.02
N SER A 4 33.33 -37.48 -26.76
CA SER A 4 32.13 -36.68 -26.61
C SER A 4 31.44 -37.05 -25.30
N ARG A 5 31.40 -36.13 -24.34
CA ARG A 5 30.56 -36.24 -23.14
C ARG A 5 29.46 -35.21 -23.26
N ALA A 6 28.25 -35.69 -23.57
CA ALA A 6 27.02 -34.93 -23.35
C ALA A 6 26.87 -34.71 -21.84
N ALA A 7 26.61 -33.47 -21.41
CA ALA A 7 26.23 -33.18 -20.04
C ALA A 7 24.73 -33.48 -19.91
N GLU A 8 24.41 -34.52 -19.14
CA GLU A 8 23.05 -34.82 -18.71
C GLU A 8 22.60 -33.71 -17.76
N TYR A 9 21.48 -33.06 -18.09
CA TYR A 9 20.81 -32.12 -17.19
C TYR A 9 19.96 -32.93 -16.21
N GLU A 10 20.43 -33.08 -14.97
CA GLU A 10 19.61 -33.59 -13.86
C GLU A 10 18.53 -32.56 -13.52
N GLN A 11 17.27 -33.02 -13.50
CA GLN A 11 16.12 -32.24 -13.00
C GLN A 11 16.29 -32.03 -11.49
N PRO A 12 16.03 -30.82 -10.94
CA PRO A 12 16.08 -30.65 -9.50
C PRO A 12 14.90 -31.40 -8.87
N GLU A 13 15.23 -32.27 -7.91
CA GLU A 13 14.29 -32.99 -7.06
C GLU A 13 13.40 -32.01 -6.27
N ALA A 14 12.15 -32.42 -6.04
CA ALA A 14 11.16 -31.67 -5.30
C ALA A 14 11.70 -31.31 -3.90
N ALA A 15 11.75 -30.01 -3.59
CA ALA A 15 12.14 -29.54 -2.28
C ALA A 15 11.04 -29.88 -1.26
N ASP A 16 11.45 -30.64 -0.24
CA ASP A 16 10.65 -31.08 0.90
C ASP A 16 9.94 -29.92 1.63
N GLU A 17 8.74 -30.23 2.13
CA GLU A 17 7.97 -29.41 3.06
C GLU A 17 8.80 -29.10 4.32
N TYR A 18 9.19 -27.84 4.49
CA TYR A 18 9.67 -27.32 5.76
C TYR A 18 8.48 -26.92 6.64
N ASP A 19 8.17 -27.76 7.62
CA ASP A 19 7.36 -27.42 8.79
C ASP A 19 8.30 -26.99 9.94
N GLY A 20 8.10 -25.77 10.47
CA GLY A 20 8.74 -25.35 11.72
C GLY A 20 9.00 -23.84 11.89
N GLY A 21 8.07 -23.16 12.57
CA GLY A 21 8.40 -22.10 13.54
C GLY A 21 7.83 -20.71 13.25
N ASP A 22 6.75 -20.35 13.98
CA ASP A 22 6.23 -18.99 14.26
C ASP A 22 6.68 -17.87 13.31
N GLY A 23 6.21 -17.92 12.07
CA GLY A 23 6.18 -16.76 11.20
C GLY A 23 5.13 -15.79 11.73
N ALA A 24 5.53 -14.56 12.08
CA ALA A 24 4.60 -13.45 12.23
C ALA A 24 3.71 -13.45 10.99
N HIS A 25 2.46 -13.91 11.13
CA HIS A 25 1.56 -14.04 10.00
C HIS A 25 1.47 -12.67 9.34
N LEU A 26 2.00 -12.56 8.13
CA LEU A 26 1.88 -11.43 7.21
C LEU A 26 0.42 -11.32 6.74
N GLN A 27 -0.51 -11.27 7.69
CA GLN A 27 -1.94 -11.30 7.44
C GLN A 27 -2.34 -9.90 6.98
N GLY A 28 -2.94 -9.84 5.80
CA GLY A 28 -3.55 -8.61 5.29
C GLY A 28 -4.65 -8.11 6.22
N PRO A 29 -5.22 -6.92 5.94
CA PRO A 29 -6.24 -6.34 6.79
C PRO A 29 -7.43 -7.29 6.94
N CYS A 30 -8.05 -7.30 8.12
CA CYS A 30 -9.26 -8.08 8.34
C CYS A 30 -10.39 -7.55 7.44
N GLY A 31 -10.80 -8.35 6.46
CA GLY A 31 -11.83 -7.98 5.49
C GLY A 31 -13.20 -7.79 6.16
N ILE A 32 -13.98 -6.84 5.65
CA ILE A 32 -15.27 -6.45 6.24
C ILE A 32 -16.29 -7.60 6.34
N SER A 33 -16.15 -8.64 5.52
CA SER A 33 -16.98 -9.85 5.57
C SER A 33 -16.86 -10.61 6.90
N ALA A 34 -15.79 -10.39 7.69
CA ALA A 34 -15.67 -10.95 9.04
C ALA A 34 -16.83 -10.55 9.97
N LEU A 35 -17.47 -9.38 9.73
CA LEU A 35 -18.61 -8.91 10.52
C LEU A 35 -19.86 -9.79 10.40
N GLU A 36 -19.93 -10.68 9.41
CA GLU A 36 -21.02 -11.68 9.31
C GLU A 36 -21.05 -12.59 10.54
N GLN A 37 -19.88 -12.91 11.10
CA GLN A 37 -19.76 -13.75 12.31
C GLN A 37 -20.36 -13.07 13.55
N SER A 38 -20.45 -11.73 13.54
CA SER A 38 -21.13 -10.93 14.57
C SER A 38 -22.57 -10.56 14.19
N GLY A 39 -23.13 -11.23 13.19
CA GLY A 39 -24.52 -11.09 12.77
C GLY A 39 -24.82 -9.82 11.96
N VAL A 40 -23.82 -9.22 11.29
CA VAL A 40 -24.08 -8.19 10.27
C VAL A 40 -24.47 -8.89 8.97
N ASN A 41 -25.59 -8.46 8.36
CA ASN A 41 -26.11 -9.12 7.17
C ASN A 41 -25.24 -8.83 5.94
N ALA A 42 -25.08 -9.82 5.05
CA ALA A 42 -24.33 -9.68 3.79
C ALA A 42 -24.81 -8.51 2.92
N SER A 43 -26.13 -8.23 2.90
CA SER A 43 -26.68 -7.09 2.15
C SER A 43 -26.27 -5.74 2.72
N ASP A 44 -26.02 -5.64 4.02
CA ASP A 44 -25.50 -4.42 4.63
C ASP A 44 -23.98 -4.32 4.41
N ILE A 45 -23.25 -5.44 4.42
CA ILE A 45 -21.82 -5.48 4.06
C ILE A 45 -21.59 -5.02 2.63
N ASN A 46 -22.43 -5.43 1.68
CA ASN A 46 -22.32 -4.96 0.29
C ASN A 46 -22.50 -3.44 0.18
N LYS A 47 -23.44 -2.85 0.93
CA LYS A 47 -23.59 -1.38 0.97
C LYS A 47 -22.37 -0.69 1.58
N LEU A 48 -21.74 -1.29 2.59
CA LEU A 48 -20.51 -0.77 3.18
C LEU A 48 -19.36 -0.79 2.16
N LYS A 49 -19.22 -1.89 1.41
CA LYS A 49 -18.25 -1.99 0.30
C LYS A 49 -18.50 -0.96 -0.80
N GLU A 50 -19.76 -0.78 -1.21
CA GLU A 50 -20.15 0.26 -2.18
C GLU A 50 -19.84 1.68 -1.68
N ALA A 51 -19.84 1.89 -0.36
CA ALA A 51 -19.49 3.14 0.28
C ALA A 51 -17.99 3.30 0.59
N GLY A 52 -17.13 2.36 0.13
CA GLY A 52 -15.68 2.42 0.30
C GLY A 52 -15.13 1.80 1.59
N PHE A 53 -15.97 1.11 2.37
CA PHE A 53 -15.53 0.39 3.57
C PHE A 53 -15.25 -1.07 3.23
N HIS A 54 -13.97 -1.43 3.15
CA HIS A 54 -13.53 -2.77 2.74
C HIS A 54 -12.95 -3.61 3.88
N THR A 55 -12.62 -3.00 5.02
CA THR A 55 -11.97 -3.65 6.17
C THR A 55 -12.73 -3.41 7.47
N VAL A 56 -12.49 -4.25 8.47
CA VAL A 56 -13.05 -4.09 9.82
C VAL A 56 -12.52 -2.82 10.49
N ASP A 57 -11.23 -2.51 10.34
CA ASP A 57 -10.63 -1.26 10.84
C ASP A 57 -11.32 -0.01 10.28
N ALA A 58 -11.66 -0.02 8.99
CA ALA A 58 -12.35 1.10 8.35
C ALA A 58 -13.71 1.38 9.03
N ILE A 59 -14.41 0.35 9.49
CA ILE A 59 -15.66 0.51 10.25
C ILE A 59 -15.37 0.95 11.69
N ALA A 60 -14.39 0.34 12.36
CA ALA A 60 -14.08 0.65 13.75
C ALA A 60 -13.66 2.12 13.96
N MET A 61 -12.93 2.67 12.98
CA MET A 61 -12.46 4.06 12.94
C MET A 61 -13.49 5.03 12.34
N ALA A 62 -14.54 4.54 11.68
CA ALA A 62 -15.58 5.39 11.10
C ALA A 62 -16.39 6.13 12.18
N THR A 63 -16.86 7.31 11.82
CA THR A 63 -17.89 7.98 12.62
C THR A 63 -19.26 7.35 12.37
N LYS A 64 -20.09 7.32 13.41
CA LYS A 64 -21.50 6.90 13.28
C LYS A 64 -22.25 7.69 12.20
N ARG A 65 -21.93 8.98 12.03
CA ARG A 65 -22.51 9.85 11.00
C ARG A 65 -22.18 9.37 9.58
N GLN A 66 -20.95 8.94 9.32
CA GLN A 66 -20.57 8.41 8.01
C GLN A 66 -21.39 7.15 7.67
N LEU A 67 -21.54 6.25 8.64
CA LEU A 67 -22.28 5.00 8.43
C LEU A 67 -23.78 5.23 8.18
N ILE A 68 -24.42 6.12 8.95
CA ILE A 68 -25.85 6.45 8.76
C ILE A 68 -26.08 7.20 7.43
N GLY A 69 -25.04 7.88 6.91
CA GLY A 69 -25.09 8.49 5.58
C GLY A 69 -25.26 7.47 4.44
N ILE A 70 -24.99 6.18 4.69
CA ILE A 70 -25.12 5.12 3.70
C ILE A 70 -26.60 4.71 3.60
N LYS A 71 -27.14 4.78 2.39
CA LYS A 71 -28.55 4.47 2.12
C LYS A 71 -28.91 3.06 2.62
N GLY A 72 -29.85 2.99 3.56
CA GLY A 72 -30.35 1.72 4.10
C GLY A 72 -29.58 1.19 5.33
N ILE A 73 -28.62 1.96 5.85
CA ILE A 73 -28.02 1.74 7.17
C ILE A 73 -28.74 2.64 8.17
N THR A 74 -29.43 2.01 9.13
CA THR A 74 -30.11 2.72 10.22
C THR A 74 -29.16 2.99 11.38
N GLU A 75 -29.56 3.86 12.30
CA GLU A 75 -28.80 4.13 13.51
C GLU A 75 -28.45 2.86 14.31
N ALA A 76 -29.44 1.98 14.52
CA ALA A 76 -29.25 0.71 15.21
C ALA A 76 -28.28 -0.24 14.48
N LYS A 77 -28.29 -0.24 13.13
CA LYS A 77 -27.33 -1.02 12.34
C LYS A 77 -25.92 -0.48 12.49
N ALA A 78 -25.76 0.84 12.41
CA ALA A 78 -24.46 1.49 12.60
C ALA A 78 -23.88 1.19 13.99
N ASP A 79 -24.69 1.27 15.05
CA ASP A 79 -24.25 0.92 16.41
C ASP A 79 -23.81 -0.55 16.52
N LYS A 80 -24.56 -1.47 15.90
CA LYS A 80 -24.20 -2.88 15.85
C LYS A 80 -22.87 -3.10 15.13
N MET A 81 -22.66 -2.47 13.98
CA MET A 81 -21.43 -2.58 13.19
C MET A 81 -20.22 -2.01 13.92
N LEU A 82 -20.37 -0.83 14.53
CA LEU A 82 -19.32 -0.20 15.33
C LEU A 82 -18.95 -1.04 16.55
N LYS A 83 -19.94 -1.60 17.24
CA LYS A 83 -19.69 -2.49 18.37
C LYS A 83 -18.94 -3.75 17.93
N ALA A 84 -19.45 -4.46 16.91
CA ALA A 84 -18.85 -5.68 16.42
C ALA A 84 -17.41 -5.48 15.91
N SER A 85 -17.17 -4.42 15.13
CA SER A 85 -15.82 -4.13 14.63
C SER A 85 -14.84 -3.81 15.75
N ARG A 86 -15.22 -3.00 16.73
CA ARG A 86 -14.35 -2.63 17.88
C ARG A 86 -14.08 -3.77 18.85
N GLU A 87 -14.89 -4.83 18.84
CA GLU A 87 -14.59 -6.07 19.57
C GLU A 87 -13.53 -6.92 18.84
N MET A 88 -13.38 -6.75 17.52
CA MET A 88 -12.38 -7.44 16.70
C MET A 88 -11.05 -6.70 16.60
N VAL A 89 -11.03 -5.39 16.83
CA VAL A 89 -9.82 -4.56 16.71
C VAL A 89 -9.46 -3.89 18.04
N ASN A 90 -8.17 -3.73 18.30
CA ASN A 90 -7.70 -3.07 19.51
C ASN A 90 -7.78 -1.53 19.38
N VAL A 91 -8.93 -0.95 19.70
CA VAL A 91 -9.18 0.51 19.67
C VAL A 91 -9.10 1.18 21.06
N GLY A 92 -8.69 0.43 22.08
CA GLY A 92 -8.67 0.86 23.47
C GLY A 92 -7.32 1.41 23.95
N PHE A 93 -7.23 1.69 25.25
CA PHE A 93 -5.95 1.97 25.89
C PHE A 93 -5.10 0.70 25.97
N THR A 94 -3.81 0.85 25.71
CA THR A 94 -2.79 -0.19 25.85
C THR A 94 -1.54 0.41 26.48
N THR A 95 -0.60 -0.41 26.94
CA THR A 95 0.63 0.11 27.56
C THR A 95 1.63 0.57 26.49
N ALA A 96 2.52 1.50 26.84
CA ALA A 96 3.60 1.90 25.94
C ALA A 96 4.55 0.73 25.60
N ALA A 97 4.65 -0.28 26.49
CA ALA A 97 5.43 -1.48 26.24
C ALA A 97 4.79 -2.35 25.14
N ASP A 98 3.48 -2.50 25.14
CA ASP A 98 2.75 -3.23 24.09
C ASP A 98 2.87 -2.52 22.74
N VAL A 99 2.78 -1.18 22.73
CA VAL A 99 3.01 -0.37 21.51
C VAL A 99 4.45 -0.52 21.01
N MET A 100 5.44 -0.49 21.91
CA MET A 100 6.84 -0.71 21.51
C MET A 100 7.05 -2.10 20.93
N GLN A 101 6.41 -3.12 21.51
CA GLN A 101 6.53 -4.48 21.03
C GLN A 101 5.89 -4.64 19.65
N SER A 102 4.67 -4.14 19.43
CA SER A 102 4.01 -4.22 18.12
C SER A 102 4.75 -3.47 17.02
N ARG A 103 5.46 -2.39 17.36
CA ARG A 103 6.30 -1.65 16.40
C ARG A 103 7.54 -2.42 15.94
N LYS A 104 8.03 -3.40 16.71
CA LYS A 104 9.16 -4.25 16.27
C LYS A 104 8.78 -5.18 15.13
N ASP A 105 7.49 -5.46 14.98
CA ASP A 105 6.96 -6.34 13.96
C ASP A 105 6.65 -5.57 12.64
N LEU A 106 6.89 -4.25 12.62
CA LEU A 106 6.71 -3.44 11.41
C LEU A 106 7.74 -3.80 10.35
N ILE A 107 7.25 -3.99 9.14
CA ILE A 107 8.08 -4.23 7.96
C ILE A 107 8.67 -2.90 7.51
N THR A 108 9.96 -2.90 7.20
CA THR A 108 10.65 -1.78 6.53
C THR A 108 11.06 -2.18 5.12
N LEU A 109 10.76 -1.35 4.14
CA LEU A 109 11.12 -1.57 2.75
C LEU A 109 12.49 -0.96 2.44
N THR A 110 13.44 -1.79 2.02
CA THR A 110 14.77 -1.35 1.58
C THR A 110 14.66 -0.38 0.41
N THR A 111 15.47 0.68 0.47
CA THR A 111 15.65 1.62 -0.62
C THR A 111 16.58 1.09 -1.72
N GLY A 112 17.20 -0.08 -1.51
CA GLY A 112 18.24 -0.63 -2.38
C GLY A 112 19.60 0.05 -2.22
N SER A 113 19.75 0.97 -1.26
CA SER A 113 20.98 1.65 -0.90
C SER A 113 21.25 1.49 0.59
N SER A 114 22.34 0.82 0.94
CA SER A 114 22.71 0.56 2.34
C SER A 114 22.89 1.85 3.15
N ALA A 115 23.46 2.90 2.55
CA ALA A 115 23.66 4.18 3.22
C ALA A 115 22.33 4.91 3.52
N LEU A 116 21.35 4.78 2.63
CA LEU A 116 20.03 5.39 2.85
C LEU A 116 19.20 4.55 3.84
N ASP A 117 19.30 3.22 3.78
CA ASP A 117 18.67 2.34 4.76
C ASP A 117 19.24 2.56 6.17
N GLU A 118 20.55 2.76 6.30
CA GLU A 118 21.18 3.12 7.59
C GLU A 118 20.65 4.46 8.13
N LEU A 119 20.54 5.47 7.27
CA LEU A 119 19.96 6.78 7.62
C LEU A 119 18.51 6.64 8.09
N LEU A 120 17.72 5.79 7.42
CA LEU A 120 16.33 5.52 7.74
C LEU A 120 16.13 4.45 8.83
N ARG A 121 17.22 3.88 9.36
CA ARG A 121 17.21 2.79 10.35
C ARG A 121 16.47 1.52 9.89
N GLY A 122 16.63 1.16 8.63
CA GLY A 122 16.15 -0.09 8.03
C GLY A 122 15.50 0.09 6.66
N GLY A 123 14.97 1.28 6.37
CA GLY A 123 14.25 1.58 5.13
C GLY A 123 12.94 2.34 5.42
N PHE A 124 11.98 2.30 4.48
CA PHE A 124 10.68 2.93 4.69
C PHE A 124 9.75 2.05 5.52
N GLU A 125 9.33 2.54 6.69
CA GLU A 125 8.45 1.84 7.62
C GLU A 125 7.00 1.75 7.10
N THR A 126 6.43 0.55 7.09
CA THR A 126 5.01 0.33 6.80
C THR A 126 4.10 0.92 7.88
N GLY A 127 2.86 1.27 7.53
CA GLY A 127 1.92 1.90 8.46
C GLY A 127 2.20 3.39 8.76
N SER A 128 3.16 4.00 8.04
CA SER A 128 3.48 5.42 8.12
C SER A 128 3.41 6.09 6.74
N ILE A 129 3.38 7.42 6.71
CA ILE A 129 3.53 8.20 5.47
C ILE A 129 4.95 8.78 5.47
N THR A 130 5.72 8.51 4.41
CA THR A 130 7.01 9.15 4.20
C THR A 130 6.95 10.09 3.00
N GLU A 131 7.24 11.37 3.20
CA GLU A 131 7.26 12.38 2.14
C GLU A 131 8.67 12.55 1.56
N LEU A 132 8.78 12.39 0.24
CA LEU A 132 10.00 12.69 -0.51
C LEU A 132 9.85 14.05 -1.21
N PHE A 133 10.58 15.06 -0.73
CA PHE A 133 10.58 16.41 -1.33
C PHE A 133 11.96 16.83 -1.82
N GLY A 134 12.01 17.84 -2.69
CA GLY A 134 13.24 18.37 -3.26
C GLY A 134 13.03 18.84 -4.71
N GLU A 135 14.04 19.47 -5.29
CA GLU A 135 13.96 20.02 -6.66
C GLU A 135 13.74 18.96 -7.75
N PHE A 136 13.37 19.39 -8.94
CA PHE A 136 13.30 18.50 -10.10
C PHE A 136 14.66 17.81 -10.32
N ARG A 137 14.64 16.54 -10.73
CA ARG A 137 15.84 15.68 -10.95
C ARG A 137 16.66 15.30 -9.70
N THR A 138 16.14 15.47 -8.49
CA THR A 138 16.80 14.97 -7.26
C THR A 138 16.60 13.46 -6.99
N GLY A 139 15.93 12.72 -7.89
CA GLY A 139 15.79 11.27 -7.78
C GLY A 139 14.51 10.75 -7.11
N LYS A 140 13.57 11.62 -6.70
CA LYS A 140 12.29 11.22 -6.06
C LYS A 140 11.57 10.09 -6.80
N THR A 141 11.20 10.32 -8.06
CA THR A 141 10.55 9.32 -8.91
C THR A 141 11.42 8.08 -9.16
N GLN A 142 12.74 8.20 -9.11
CA GLN A 142 13.62 7.02 -9.23
C GLN A 142 13.53 6.13 -8.00
N LEU A 143 13.49 6.73 -6.81
CA LEU A 143 13.25 5.99 -5.58
C LEU A 143 11.85 5.36 -5.58
N CYS A 144 10.81 6.03 -6.09
CA CYS A 144 9.49 5.44 -6.26
C CYS A 144 9.50 4.18 -7.15
N HIS A 145 10.18 4.21 -8.30
CA HIS A 145 10.33 3.03 -9.18
C HIS A 145 11.09 1.89 -8.48
N GLN A 146 12.14 2.22 -7.73
CA GLN A 146 12.92 1.26 -6.94
C GLN A 146 12.05 0.55 -5.90
N LEU A 147 11.22 1.30 -5.17
CA LEU A 147 10.33 0.74 -4.15
C LEU A 147 9.24 -0.15 -4.74
N CYS A 148 8.75 0.13 -5.96
CA CYS A 148 7.80 -0.75 -6.64
C CYS A 148 8.35 -2.16 -6.90
N VAL A 149 9.68 -2.31 -6.95
CA VAL A 149 10.35 -3.61 -7.09
C VAL A 149 10.73 -4.16 -5.73
N THR A 150 11.37 -3.38 -4.86
CA THR A 150 11.86 -3.90 -3.56
C THR A 150 10.73 -4.29 -2.62
N CYS A 151 9.55 -3.68 -2.72
CA CYS A 151 8.39 -4.09 -1.90
C CYS A 151 7.92 -5.52 -2.20
N GLN A 152 8.26 -6.07 -3.37
CA GLN A 152 7.90 -7.42 -3.78
C GLN A 152 8.88 -8.49 -3.27
N LEU A 153 10.06 -8.08 -2.77
CA LEU A 153 11.05 -9.01 -2.26
C LEU A 153 10.57 -9.72 -0.98
N PRO A 154 11.13 -10.89 -0.66
CA PRO A 154 11.02 -11.51 0.66
C PRO A 154 11.34 -10.56 1.81
N VAL A 155 10.66 -10.72 2.95
CA VAL A 155 10.85 -9.85 4.13
C VAL A 155 12.29 -9.92 4.66
N ASP A 156 12.91 -11.09 4.64
CA ASP A 156 14.31 -11.32 5.03
C ASP A 156 15.32 -10.63 4.09
N LYS A 157 14.89 -10.20 2.91
CA LYS A 157 15.67 -9.40 1.94
C LYS A 157 15.31 -7.92 1.96
N GLY A 158 14.63 -7.45 3.02
CA GLY A 158 14.19 -6.06 3.17
C GLY A 158 13.00 -5.69 2.30
N GLY A 159 12.27 -6.69 1.78
CA GLY A 159 11.03 -6.46 1.05
C GLY A 159 9.80 -6.55 1.94
N GLY A 160 8.65 -6.50 1.28
CA GLY A 160 7.36 -6.61 1.93
C GLY A 160 6.52 -7.73 1.39
N GLU A 161 7.00 -8.60 0.51
CA GLU A 161 6.26 -9.70 -0.15
C GLU A 161 4.90 -9.29 -0.77
N GLY A 162 4.78 -8.03 -1.18
CA GLY A 162 3.51 -7.45 -1.58
C GLY A 162 3.60 -6.67 -2.88
N LYS A 163 2.45 -6.53 -3.53
CA LYS A 163 2.28 -5.72 -4.74
C LYS A 163 2.49 -4.22 -4.45
N ALA A 164 2.66 -3.43 -5.51
CA ALA A 164 2.70 -1.97 -5.44
C ALA A 164 1.50 -1.33 -6.14
N LEU A 165 1.02 -0.22 -5.58
CA LEU A 165 0.10 0.72 -6.23
C LEU A 165 0.86 1.99 -6.60
N PHE A 166 0.69 2.48 -7.82
CA PHE A 166 1.31 3.71 -8.31
C PHE A 166 0.26 4.65 -8.92
N ILE A 167 0.02 5.78 -8.26
CA ILE A 167 -0.81 6.87 -8.76
C ILE A 167 0.11 7.96 -9.32
N ASP A 168 0.09 8.14 -10.64
CA ASP A 168 0.91 9.12 -11.35
C ASP A 168 0.07 10.36 -11.72
N THR A 169 0.53 11.54 -11.34
CA THR A 169 -0.12 12.83 -11.62
C THR A 169 0.64 13.68 -12.65
N GLU A 170 1.87 13.29 -12.97
CA GLU A 170 2.82 14.06 -13.78
C GLU A 170 3.20 13.35 -15.10
N GLY A 171 2.86 12.07 -15.25
CA GLY A 171 3.21 11.27 -16.42
C GLY A 171 4.68 10.82 -16.41
N THR A 172 5.26 10.60 -15.23
CA THR A 172 6.68 10.28 -15.03
C THR A 172 6.96 8.79 -14.92
N PHE A 173 5.92 7.96 -14.74
CA PHE A 173 6.09 6.50 -14.62
C PHE A 173 6.63 5.87 -15.91
N ARG A 174 7.66 5.04 -15.81
CA ARG A 174 8.29 4.34 -16.94
C ARG A 174 8.51 2.86 -16.60
N PRO A 175 7.67 1.94 -17.10
CA PRO A 175 7.76 0.51 -16.79
C PRO A 175 9.12 -0.13 -17.05
N GLN A 176 9.83 0.33 -18.08
CA GLN A 176 11.16 -0.18 -18.42
C GLN A 176 12.18 0.02 -17.29
N ARG A 177 11.95 1.02 -16.41
CA ARG A 177 12.77 1.22 -15.21
C ARG A 177 12.59 0.08 -14.20
N LEU A 178 11.38 -0.46 -14.05
CA LEU A 178 11.12 -1.58 -13.14
C LEU A 178 11.85 -2.83 -13.62
N VAL A 179 11.82 -3.13 -14.92
CA VAL A 179 12.53 -4.28 -15.51
C VAL A 179 14.04 -4.21 -15.21
N ALA A 180 14.66 -3.06 -15.46
CA ALA A 180 16.09 -2.87 -15.15
C ALA A 180 16.42 -3.01 -13.66
N ILE A 181 15.50 -2.65 -12.77
CA ILE A 181 15.67 -2.82 -11.33
C ILE A 181 15.44 -4.29 -10.94
N ALA A 182 14.46 -4.97 -11.54
CA ALA A 182 14.17 -6.39 -11.34
C ALA A 182 15.39 -7.26 -11.66
N GLU A 183 16.08 -6.98 -12.77
CA GLU A 183 17.32 -7.66 -13.18
C GLU A 183 18.39 -7.64 -12.06
N ARG A 184 18.55 -6.49 -11.36
CA ARG A 184 19.50 -6.36 -10.24
C ARG A 184 19.21 -7.34 -9.10
N TYR A 185 17.93 -7.66 -8.87
CA TYR A 185 17.50 -8.58 -7.81
C TYR A 185 17.27 -10.01 -8.29
N GLY A 186 17.53 -10.29 -9.58
CA GLY A 186 17.28 -11.61 -10.17
C GLY A 186 15.79 -11.96 -10.22
N LEU A 187 14.91 -10.95 -10.30
CA LEU A 187 13.46 -11.13 -10.44
C LEU A 187 13.08 -11.19 -11.91
N ASP A 188 12.03 -11.94 -12.21
CA ASP A 188 11.41 -11.93 -13.54
C ASP A 188 10.71 -10.58 -13.80
N GLY A 189 11.08 -9.92 -14.89
CA GLY A 189 10.61 -8.57 -15.22
C GLY A 189 9.09 -8.51 -15.45
N ASP A 190 8.52 -9.51 -16.13
CA ASP A 190 7.10 -9.56 -16.43
C ASP A 190 6.27 -9.76 -15.15
N SER A 191 6.71 -10.69 -14.29
CA SER A 191 6.11 -10.90 -12.96
C SER A 191 6.16 -9.65 -12.09
N VAL A 192 7.28 -8.90 -12.12
CA VAL A 192 7.40 -7.62 -11.40
C VAL A 192 6.40 -6.59 -11.92
N LEU A 193 6.23 -6.50 -13.24
CA LEU A 193 5.29 -5.57 -13.87
C LEU A 193 3.83 -5.91 -13.54
N ASP A 194 3.45 -7.19 -13.58
CA ASP A 194 2.11 -7.67 -13.24
C ASP A 194 1.71 -7.39 -11.77
N ASN A 195 2.71 -7.23 -10.90
CA ASN A 195 2.54 -6.89 -9.49
C ASN A 195 2.50 -5.38 -9.20
N VAL A 196 2.50 -4.51 -10.23
CA VAL A 196 2.38 -3.05 -10.06
C VAL A 196 1.09 -2.56 -10.69
N ALA A 197 0.11 -2.25 -9.83
CA ALA A 197 -1.13 -1.60 -10.22
C ALA A 197 -0.88 -0.11 -10.49
N PHE A 198 -1.06 0.34 -11.73
CA PHE A 198 -0.80 1.70 -12.17
C PHE A 198 -2.09 2.44 -12.54
N ALA A 199 -2.19 3.70 -12.11
CA ALA A 199 -3.24 4.62 -12.55
C ALA A 199 -2.71 6.05 -12.75
N ARG A 200 -3.22 6.73 -13.77
CA ARG A 200 -2.92 8.16 -14.02
C ARG A 200 -4.07 9.04 -13.54
N ALA A 201 -3.81 9.92 -12.60
CA ALA A 201 -4.76 10.93 -12.15
C ALA A 201 -4.66 12.20 -13.02
N TYR A 202 -5.82 12.76 -13.38
CA TYR A 202 -5.91 13.93 -14.27
C TYR A 202 -6.36 15.21 -13.55
N ASN A 203 -6.98 15.06 -12.38
CA ASN A 203 -7.41 16.14 -11.50
C ASN A 203 -7.55 15.58 -10.06
N SER A 204 -7.75 16.47 -9.08
CA SER A 204 -7.82 16.11 -7.66
C SER A 204 -9.00 15.19 -7.33
N GLU A 205 -10.15 15.37 -7.98
CA GLU A 205 -11.32 14.51 -7.78
C GLU A 205 -11.04 13.08 -8.25
N HIS A 206 -10.45 12.92 -9.43
CA HIS A 206 -10.04 11.62 -9.96
C HIS A 206 -8.98 10.98 -9.07
N GLN A 207 -8.02 11.74 -8.55
CA GLN A 207 -7.03 11.23 -7.58
C GLN A 207 -7.71 10.65 -6.33
N MET A 208 -8.74 11.32 -5.79
CA MET A 208 -9.52 10.82 -4.65
C MET A 208 -10.31 9.55 -5.00
N GLN A 209 -10.89 9.47 -6.21
CA GLN A 209 -11.59 8.27 -6.68
C GLN A 209 -10.63 7.07 -6.79
N LEU A 210 -9.41 7.28 -7.30
CA LEU A 210 -8.39 6.23 -7.39
C LEU A 210 -7.96 5.71 -6.01
N LEU A 211 -7.88 6.56 -4.98
CA LEU A 211 -7.62 6.12 -3.61
C LEU A 211 -8.73 5.21 -3.05
N SER A 212 -9.99 5.49 -3.41
CA SER A 212 -11.12 4.63 -3.04
C SER A 212 -11.05 3.27 -3.74
N GLN A 213 -10.65 3.24 -5.02
CA GLN A 213 -10.45 1.98 -5.75
C GLN A 213 -9.26 1.19 -5.18
N ALA A 214 -8.18 1.89 -4.82
CA ALA A 214 -7.01 1.28 -4.21
C ALA A 214 -7.34 0.56 -2.89
N SER A 215 -8.20 1.12 -2.04
CA SER A 215 -8.61 0.45 -0.80
C SER A 215 -9.38 -0.85 -1.05
N ALA A 216 -10.21 -0.91 -2.09
CA ALA A 216 -10.87 -2.14 -2.52
C ALA A 216 -9.86 -3.19 -2.98
N MET A 217 -8.90 -2.80 -3.83
CA MET A 217 -7.84 -3.70 -4.32
C MET A 217 -6.98 -4.26 -3.18
N MET A 218 -6.65 -3.43 -2.19
CA MET A 218 -5.86 -3.82 -1.02
C MET A 218 -6.60 -4.73 -0.04
N ALA A 219 -7.93 -4.79 -0.11
CA ALA A 219 -8.72 -5.74 0.67
C ALA A 219 -8.77 -7.13 0.04
N GLU A 220 -8.49 -7.26 -1.27
CA GLU A 220 -8.53 -8.52 -2.01
C GLU A 220 -7.15 -9.14 -2.22
N SER A 221 -6.12 -8.31 -2.35
CA SER A 221 -4.74 -8.73 -2.58
C SER A 221 -3.80 -8.00 -1.64
N ARG A 222 -2.66 -8.63 -1.34
CA ARG A 222 -1.65 -8.05 -0.48
C ARG A 222 -0.80 -7.01 -1.23
N TYR A 223 -0.85 -5.77 -0.76
CA TYR A 223 0.03 -4.69 -1.20
C TYR A 223 0.95 -4.29 -0.06
N ALA A 224 2.20 -3.98 -0.40
CA ALA A 224 3.21 -3.51 0.54
C ALA A 224 3.52 -2.02 0.37
N LEU A 225 3.12 -1.43 -0.75
CA LEU A 225 3.47 -0.06 -1.11
C LEU A 225 2.32 0.65 -1.85
N VAL A 226 2.08 1.90 -1.48
CA VAL A 226 1.27 2.85 -2.26
C VAL A 226 2.14 4.08 -2.54
N VAL A 227 2.31 4.42 -3.82
CA VAL A 227 3.01 5.62 -4.29
C VAL A 227 2.00 6.58 -4.89
N VAL A 228 2.14 7.86 -4.54
CA VAL A 228 1.45 8.98 -5.20
C VAL A 228 2.49 9.99 -5.68
N ASP A 229 2.78 9.99 -6.98
CA ASP A 229 3.83 10.83 -7.59
C ASP A 229 3.21 11.93 -8.49
N SER A 230 3.11 13.18 -8.06
CA SER A 230 3.21 13.69 -6.69
C SER A 230 1.84 14.01 -6.09
N ALA A 231 1.73 13.97 -4.76
CA ALA A 231 0.46 14.18 -4.06
C ALA A 231 -0.18 15.56 -4.30
N THR A 232 0.63 16.61 -4.43
CA THR A 232 0.17 18.01 -4.47
C THR A 232 0.05 18.59 -5.87
N ALA A 233 0.63 17.96 -6.89
CA ALA A 233 0.74 18.54 -8.24
C ALA A 233 -0.61 18.97 -8.84
N LEU A 234 -1.66 18.15 -8.70
CA LEU A 234 -2.97 18.45 -9.29
C LEU A 234 -3.68 19.60 -8.57
N PHE A 235 -3.52 19.70 -7.25
CA PHE A 235 -4.05 20.81 -6.46
C PHE A 235 -3.31 22.12 -6.78
N LEU A 236 -1.99 22.08 -6.86
CA LEU A 236 -1.16 23.24 -7.22
C LEU A 236 -1.50 23.76 -8.63
N ARG A 237 -1.69 22.87 -9.61
CA ARG A 237 -2.13 23.26 -10.96
C ARG A 237 -3.46 24.01 -10.95
N ALA A 238 -4.42 23.56 -10.14
CA ALA A 238 -5.71 24.23 -10.03
C ALA A 238 -5.57 25.65 -9.43
N LEU A 239 -4.71 25.80 -8.42
CA LEU A 239 -4.43 27.10 -7.81
C LEU A 239 -3.65 28.05 -8.71
N THR A 240 -2.67 27.55 -9.47
CA THR A 240 -1.98 28.33 -10.50
C THR A 240 -2.97 28.85 -11.54
N ARG A 241 -3.90 28.00 -12.01
CA ARG A 241 -4.95 28.44 -12.93
C ARG A 241 -5.79 29.58 -12.35
N MET A 242 -6.17 29.51 -11.08
CA MET A 242 -6.90 30.60 -10.41
C MET A 242 -6.08 31.88 -10.31
N ALA A 243 -4.80 31.77 -9.94
CA ALA A 243 -3.89 32.91 -9.88
C ALA A 243 -3.79 33.62 -11.24
N ASP A 244 -3.66 32.84 -12.32
CA ASP A 244 -3.56 33.33 -13.70
C ASP A 244 -4.88 33.92 -14.20
N GLU A 245 -6.01 33.25 -13.96
CA GLU A 245 -7.33 33.64 -14.44
C GLU A 245 -7.84 34.93 -13.77
N PHE A 246 -7.60 35.06 -12.46
CA PHE A 246 -8.14 36.18 -11.67
C PHE A 246 -7.08 37.23 -11.29
N GLY A 247 -5.80 37.01 -11.63
CA GLY A 247 -4.70 37.91 -11.28
C GLY A 247 -4.48 38.05 -9.78
N VAL A 248 -4.72 36.97 -9.01
CA VAL A 248 -4.65 36.98 -7.54
C VAL A 248 -3.39 36.29 -7.01
N ALA A 249 -2.88 36.77 -5.88
CA ALA A 249 -1.83 36.07 -5.14
C ALA A 249 -2.42 34.85 -4.41
N VAL A 250 -1.76 33.70 -4.52
CA VAL A 250 -2.11 32.48 -3.79
C VAL A 250 -0.95 32.10 -2.88
N VAL A 251 -1.23 31.94 -1.58
CA VAL A 251 -0.25 31.51 -0.58
C VAL A 251 -0.67 30.15 -0.05
N ILE A 252 0.25 29.18 -0.09
CA ILE A 252 0.05 27.82 0.42
C ILE A 252 1.16 27.53 1.41
N THR A 253 0.80 26.90 2.52
CA THR A 253 1.75 26.38 3.49
C THR A 253 1.64 24.87 3.51
N ASN A 254 2.76 24.16 3.42
CA ASN A 254 2.81 22.74 3.75
C ASN A 254 3.54 22.60 5.09
N GLN A 255 3.01 21.81 6.00
CA GLN A 255 3.69 21.51 7.26
C GLN A 255 4.58 20.29 7.02
N VAL A 256 5.87 20.43 7.31
CA VAL A 256 6.83 19.32 7.44
C VAL A 256 7.03 18.98 8.89
#